data_AF-A0A2H3B805-F1
#
_entry.id   AF-A0A2H3B805-F1
#
_cell.length_a   1.000
_cell.length_b   1.000
_cell.length_c   1.000
_cell.angle_alpha   90.00
_cell.angle_beta   90.00
_cell.angle_gamma   90.00
#
_symmetry.space_group_name_H-M   'P 1'
#
loop_
_entity.id
_entity.type
_entity.pdbx_description
1 polymer ?
#
loop_
_entity_poly.entity_id
_entity_poly.type
_entity_poly.pdbx_seq_one_letter_code
_entity_poly.pdbx_strand_id
1 'polypeptide(L)'
;MSLQFAPVTRILLVLLGASTLLVSLFDIGPSLALPPTRAQPYRALTHAVFLPDSPSLLLALLILVQTAPTLERRLSSRHLAALLLLIAPLGPVALTAACVYTHALLVPPSYTYSLGFVTLTPHAPTWVLLVLLALLTSPVLAVLGVLGAVLYRSPLLPLPLKRFRPPLPFAPETPSIPRSRRAFPAPSPSPVPTTSTMREWVTQLTPATPGVRAPPEEEITQVTNMFPDLPREAVIGALQRSPNVTAAVDTLLSGS
;
A
#
# COMPACT_ATOMS: atom_id res chain seq x y z
N MET A 1 -18.75 5.52 -14.23
CA MET A 1 -17.55 5.18 -13.44
C MET A 1 -16.54 6.30 -13.59
N SER A 2 -16.34 7.14 -12.57
CA SER A 2 -15.36 8.23 -12.69
C SER A 2 -13.95 7.65 -12.69
N LEU A 3 -13.23 7.89 -13.78
CA LEU A 3 -11.81 7.53 -13.91
C LEU A 3 -10.99 8.49 -13.04
N GLN A 4 -11.11 8.35 -11.72
CA GLN A 4 -10.12 8.89 -10.78
C GLN A 4 -8.84 8.07 -10.94
N PHE A 5 -8.10 8.38 -12.02
CA PHE A 5 -6.71 8.01 -12.15
C PHE A 5 -5.93 8.68 -11.02
N ALA A 6 -5.07 7.90 -10.39
CA ALA A 6 -4.21 8.36 -9.31
C ALA A 6 -3.10 9.28 -9.88
N PRO A 7 -2.57 10.21 -9.07
CA PRO A 7 -1.82 11.37 -9.57
C PRO A 7 -0.52 10.99 -10.29
N VAL A 8 0.20 9.96 -9.82
CA VAL A 8 1.48 9.58 -10.44
C VAL A 8 1.26 8.96 -11.81
N THR A 9 0.24 8.11 -11.93
CA THR A 9 -0.11 7.49 -13.21
C THR A 9 -0.50 8.54 -14.25
N ARG A 10 -1.26 9.57 -13.87
CA ARG A 10 -1.61 10.68 -14.78
C ARG A 10 -0.37 11.41 -15.28
N ILE A 11 0.52 11.79 -14.36
CA ILE A 11 1.76 12.50 -14.72
C ILE A 11 2.60 11.64 -15.65
N LEU A 12 2.74 10.34 -15.36
CA LEU A 12 3.49 9.41 -16.19
C LEU A 12 2.90 9.31 -17.62
N LEU A 13 1.58 9.13 -17.74
CA LEU A 13 0.91 9.01 -19.04
C LEU A 13 1.02 10.31 -19.86
N VAL A 14 0.80 11.46 -19.21
CA VAL A 14 0.92 12.78 -19.87
C VAL A 14 2.37 13.04 -20.28
N LEU A 15 3.33 12.74 -19.42
CA LEU A 15 4.75 12.93 -19.72
C LEU A 15 5.20 12.03 -20.87
N LEU A 16 4.79 10.75 -20.87
CA LEU A 16 5.11 9.81 -21.94
C LEU A 16 4.56 10.31 -23.28
N GLY A 17 3.26 10.61 -23.35
CA GLY A 17 2.62 11.10 -24.57
C GLY A 17 3.14 12.46 -25.05
N ALA A 18 3.32 13.41 -24.13
CA ALA A 18 3.82 14.74 -24.47
C ALA A 18 5.27 14.70 -24.96
N SER A 19 6.14 13.90 -24.34
CA SER A 19 7.53 13.78 -24.77
C SER A 19 7.65 13.23 -26.18
N THR A 20 6.85 12.22 -26.53
CA THR A 20 6.86 11.62 -27.86
C THR A 20 6.30 12.56 -28.91
N LEU A 21 5.27 13.35 -28.57
CA LEU A 21 4.75 14.38 -29.46
C LEU A 21 5.80 15.47 -29.70
N LEU A 22 6.47 15.94 -28.64
CA LEU A 22 7.55 16.92 -28.75
C LEU A 22 8.70 16.39 -29.62
N VAL A 23 9.14 15.15 -29.43
CA VAL A 23 10.21 14.60 -30.28
C VAL A 23 9.78 14.48 -31.73
N SER A 24 8.54 14.03 -31.97
CA SER A 24 7.98 13.97 -33.33
C SER A 24 7.83 15.34 -33.98
N LEU A 25 7.58 16.40 -33.20
CA LEU A 25 7.37 17.75 -33.71
C LEU A 25 8.68 18.46 -34.05
N PHE A 26 9.71 18.25 -33.22
CA PHE A 26 10.98 18.95 -33.34
C PHE A 26 12.08 18.14 -34.05
N ASP A 27 11.82 16.88 -34.39
CA ASP A 27 12.77 15.97 -35.05
C ASP A 27 14.13 15.86 -34.32
N ILE A 28 14.11 15.96 -32.98
CA ILE A 28 15.32 15.93 -32.13
C ILE A 28 15.76 14.48 -31.83
N GLY A 29 15.14 13.49 -32.47
CA GLY A 29 15.33 12.05 -32.24
C GLY A 29 16.78 11.60 -31.99
N PRO A 30 17.77 11.97 -32.83
CA PRO A 30 19.14 11.48 -32.66
C PRO A 30 19.88 12.07 -31.44
N SER A 31 19.50 13.26 -30.97
CA SER A 31 20.18 13.91 -29.84
C SER A 31 19.80 13.31 -28.48
N LEU A 32 18.64 12.66 -28.41
CA LEU A 32 18.06 12.07 -27.20
C LEU A 32 18.39 10.58 -27.02
N ALA A 33 18.81 9.91 -28.10
CA ALA A 33 19.20 8.49 -28.11
C ALA A 33 20.60 8.22 -27.53
N LEU A 34 21.37 9.26 -27.20
CA LEU A 34 22.73 9.11 -26.69
C LEU A 34 22.76 8.58 -25.25
N PRO A 35 23.67 7.65 -24.91
CA PRO A 35 23.76 7.07 -23.58
C PRO A 35 24.04 8.14 -22.52
N PRO A 36 23.55 7.95 -21.28
CA PRO A 36 23.71 8.93 -20.22
C PRO A 36 25.19 9.06 -19.84
N THR A 37 25.76 10.25 -20.07
CA THR A 37 27.09 10.61 -19.58
C THR A 37 26.99 11.15 -18.15
N ARG A 38 28.01 10.88 -17.31
CA ARG A 38 28.05 11.27 -15.88
C ARG A 38 27.79 12.76 -15.63
N ALA A 39 28.04 13.63 -16.61
CA ALA A 39 27.87 15.07 -16.50
C ALA A 39 26.43 15.57 -16.74
N GLN A 40 25.51 14.74 -17.23
CA GLN A 40 24.18 15.18 -17.68
C GLN A 40 23.06 14.23 -17.21
N PRO A 41 22.67 14.28 -15.93
CA PRO A 41 21.69 13.33 -15.37
C PRO A 41 20.29 13.49 -15.99
N TYR A 42 19.97 14.67 -16.51
CA TYR A 42 18.71 14.91 -17.21
C TYR A 42 18.55 14.02 -18.45
N ARG A 43 19.65 13.57 -19.08
CA ARG A 43 19.59 12.66 -20.23
C ARG A 43 19.07 11.27 -19.88
N ALA A 44 19.35 10.79 -18.66
CA ALA A 44 18.81 9.51 -18.20
C ALA A 44 17.27 9.58 -18.09
N LEU A 45 16.75 10.73 -17.65
CA LEU A 45 15.31 10.97 -17.59
C LEU A 45 14.70 11.06 -18.99
N THR A 46 15.33 11.75 -19.93
CA THR A 46 14.78 11.81 -21.29
C THR A 46 14.81 10.45 -22.00
N HIS A 47 15.86 9.65 -21.76
CA HIS A 47 15.97 8.28 -22.28
C HIS A 47 14.90 7.34 -21.68
N ALA A 48 14.42 7.62 -20.46
CA ALA A 48 13.35 6.86 -19.82
C ALA A 48 12.01 6.94 -20.55
N VAL A 49 11.78 8.03 -21.28
CA VAL A 49 10.46 8.39 -21.82
C VAL A 49 10.43 8.28 -23.35
N PHE A 50 11.59 8.16 -23.99
CA PHE A 50 11.70 8.14 -25.45
C PHE A 50 11.44 6.75 -26.04
N LEU A 51 10.41 6.63 -26.89
CA LEU A 51 10.27 5.56 -27.88
C LEU A 51 10.25 6.19 -29.26
N PRO A 52 11.10 5.75 -30.20
CA PRO A 52 11.14 6.29 -31.55
C PRO A 52 9.92 5.88 -32.38
N ASP A 53 9.34 4.70 -32.11
CA ASP A 53 8.30 4.12 -32.96
C ASP A 53 6.90 4.35 -32.40
N SER A 54 6.02 4.92 -33.22
CA SER A 54 4.57 5.08 -32.94
C SER A 54 3.86 3.81 -32.44
N PRO A 55 4.03 2.60 -33.04
CA PRO A 55 3.36 1.40 -32.54
C PRO A 55 3.87 0.97 -31.16
N SER A 56 5.16 1.13 -30.89
CA SER A 56 5.74 0.76 -29.59
C SER A 56 5.22 1.67 -28.46
N LEU A 57 5.07 2.96 -28.75
CA LEU A 57 4.48 3.96 -27.88
C LEU A 57 3.02 3.62 -27.57
N LEU A 58 2.22 3.30 -28.60
CA LEU A 58 0.82 2.92 -28.44
C LEU A 58 0.69 1.70 -27.52
N LEU A 59 1.49 0.66 -27.77
CA LEU A 59 1.50 -0.54 -26.93
C LEU A 59 1.91 -0.22 -25.48
N ALA A 60 2.96 0.58 -25.29
CA ALA A 60 3.42 0.99 -23.98
C ALA A 60 2.33 1.78 -23.21
N LEU A 61 1.67 2.74 -23.85
CA LEU A 61 0.56 3.49 -23.26
C LEU A 61 -0.62 2.59 -22.93
N LEU A 62 -1.00 1.69 -23.84
CA LEU A 62 -2.13 0.80 -23.64
C LEU A 62 -1.91 -0.13 -22.45
N ILE A 63 -0.69 -0.69 -22.32
CA ILE A 63 -0.28 -1.48 -21.16
C ILE A 63 -0.34 -0.62 -19.88
N LEU A 64 0.27 0.57 -19.88
CA LEU A 64 0.33 1.46 -18.72
C LEU A 64 -1.07 1.89 -18.25
N VAL A 65 -1.97 2.24 -19.17
CA VAL A 65 -3.36 2.63 -18.85
C VAL A 65 -4.10 1.49 -18.15
N GLN A 66 -3.83 0.24 -18.51
CA GLN A 66 -4.47 -0.93 -17.90
C GLN A 66 -3.84 -1.31 -16.55
N THR A 67 -2.52 -1.27 -16.43
CA THR A 67 -1.83 -1.79 -15.24
C THR A 67 -1.55 -0.73 -14.16
N ALA A 68 -1.18 0.49 -14.55
CA ALA A 68 -0.66 1.49 -13.62
C ALA A 68 -1.70 2.02 -12.60
N PRO A 69 -2.97 2.29 -12.96
CA PRO A 69 -3.96 2.73 -11.97
C PRO A 69 -4.24 1.67 -10.91
N THR A 70 -4.23 0.40 -11.31
CA THR A 70 -4.42 -0.76 -10.44
C THR A 70 -3.23 -0.91 -9.50
N LEU A 71 -2.02 -0.70 -10.02
CA LEU A 71 -0.79 -0.68 -9.22
C LEU A 71 -0.79 0.46 -8.21
N GLU A 72 -1.12 1.71 -8.58
CA GLU A 72 -1.09 2.86 -7.67
C GLU A 72 -2.16 2.77 -6.54
N ARG A 73 -3.24 2.02 -6.78
CA ARG A 73 -4.24 1.74 -5.73
C ARG A 73 -3.76 0.66 -4.75
N ARG A 74 -2.92 -0.27 -5.20
CA ARG A 74 -2.45 -1.42 -4.41
C ARG A 74 -1.11 -1.13 -3.73
N LEU A 75 -0.21 -0.45 -4.43
CA LEU A 75 1.06 0.08 -3.97
C LEU A 75 0.87 1.58 -3.68
N SER A 76 1.31 2.07 -2.53
CA SER A 76 1.32 3.51 -2.26
C SER A 76 2.03 4.27 -3.40
N SER A 77 1.56 5.47 -3.74
CA SER A 77 2.18 6.31 -4.78
C SER A 77 3.69 6.51 -4.58
N ARG A 78 4.17 6.49 -3.33
CA ARG A 78 5.61 6.60 -3.01
C ARG A 78 6.40 5.37 -3.48
N HIS A 79 5.85 4.17 -3.31
CA HIS A 79 6.49 2.92 -3.75
C HIS A 79 6.52 2.81 -5.27
N LEU A 80 5.41 3.18 -5.91
CA LEU A 80 5.33 3.22 -7.37
C LEU A 80 6.34 4.24 -7.93
N ALA A 81 6.41 5.45 -7.39
CA ALA A 81 7.38 6.45 -7.81
C ALA A 81 8.84 5.98 -7.62
N ALA A 82 9.15 5.30 -6.51
CA ALA A 82 10.48 4.76 -6.27
C ALA A 82 10.84 3.65 -7.28
N LEU A 83 9.89 2.78 -7.63
CA LEU A 83 10.08 1.75 -8.66
C LEU A 83 10.32 2.38 -10.04
N LEU A 84 9.51 3.37 -10.41
CA LEU A 84 9.68 4.08 -11.68
C LEU A 84 11.04 4.78 -11.73
N LEU A 85 11.46 5.45 -10.65
CA LEU A 85 12.75 6.16 -10.60
C LEU A 85 13.93 5.20 -10.72
N LEU A 86 13.84 4.01 -10.11
CA LEU A 86 14.88 2.98 -10.20
C LEU A 86 15.04 2.45 -11.63
N ILE A 87 13.94 2.29 -12.36
CA ILE A 87 13.91 1.63 -13.67
C ILE A 87 13.97 2.63 -14.83
N ALA A 88 13.70 3.92 -14.57
CA ALA A 88 13.80 5.01 -15.55
C ALA A 88 15.04 4.95 -16.44
N PRO A 89 16.29 4.77 -15.94
CA PRO A 89 17.46 4.75 -16.80
C PRO A 89 17.50 3.59 -17.80
N LEU A 90 16.75 2.50 -17.58
CA LEU A 90 16.67 1.37 -18.51
C LEU A 90 15.75 1.65 -19.71
N GLY A 91 14.94 2.71 -19.66
CA GLY A 91 14.02 3.07 -20.74
C GLY A 91 12.57 2.62 -20.52
N PRO A 92 11.68 3.02 -21.44
CA PRO A 92 10.24 2.86 -21.28
C PRO A 92 9.75 1.42 -21.43
N VAL A 93 10.45 0.60 -22.22
CA VAL A 93 10.17 -0.84 -22.36
C VAL A 93 10.43 -1.56 -21.03
N ALA A 94 11.51 -1.20 -20.34
CA ALA A 94 11.80 -1.76 -19.03
C ALA A 94 10.77 -1.31 -17.97
N LEU A 95 10.33 -0.05 -18.02
CA LEU A 95 9.28 0.48 -17.14
C LEU A 95 7.95 -0.27 -17.32
N THR A 96 7.49 -0.42 -18.55
CA THR A 96 6.25 -1.16 -18.86
C THR A 96 6.37 -2.62 -18.44
N ALA A 97 7.51 -3.27 -18.70
CA ALA A 97 7.74 -4.65 -18.29
C ALA A 97 7.71 -4.84 -16.77
N ALA A 98 8.33 -3.92 -16.03
CA ALA A 98 8.30 -3.89 -14.57
C ALA A 98 6.87 -3.69 -14.02
N CYS A 99 6.08 -2.81 -14.64
CA CYS A 99 4.68 -2.60 -14.29
C CYS A 99 3.84 -3.86 -14.53
N VAL A 100 3.97 -4.53 -15.67
CA VAL A 100 3.21 -5.76 -15.94
C VAL A 100 3.59 -6.87 -14.95
N TYR A 101 4.88 -7.05 -14.70
CA TYR A 101 5.37 -8.06 -13.76
C TYR A 101 4.84 -7.81 -12.34
N THR A 102 4.94 -6.58 -11.85
CA THR A 102 4.38 -6.24 -10.53
C THR A 102 2.87 -6.40 -10.50
N HIS A 103 2.17 -6.02 -11.57
CA HIS A 103 0.71 -6.16 -11.65
C HIS A 103 0.26 -7.61 -11.56
N ALA A 104 0.90 -8.50 -12.32
CA ALA A 104 0.61 -9.94 -12.33
C ALA A 104 0.79 -10.58 -10.94
N LEU A 105 1.69 -10.04 -10.11
CA LEU A 105 1.94 -10.53 -8.76
C LEU A 105 0.95 -9.99 -7.72
N LEU A 106 0.43 -8.78 -7.91
CA LEU A 106 -0.46 -8.12 -6.94
C LEU A 106 -1.94 -8.47 -7.14
N VAL A 107 -2.35 -8.79 -8.37
CA VAL A 107 -3.75 -9.05 -8.69
C VAL A 107 -3.95 -10.56 -8.86
N PRO A 108 -4.58 -11.25 -7.87
CA PRO A 108 -4.91 -12.65 -8.03
C PRO A 108 -5.88 -12.84 -9.21
N PRO A 109 -5.74 -13.93 -9.98
CA PRO A 109 -6.66 -14.21 -11.08
C PRO A 109 -8.06 -14.43 -10.51
N SER A 110 -9.00 -13.55 -10.83
CA SER A 110 -10.38 -13.62 -10.33
C SER A 110 -11.25 -14.57 -11.14
N TYR A 111 -10.92 -14.76 -12.42
CA TYR A 111 -11.65 -15.61 -13.35
C TYR A 111 -10.68 -16.41 -14.21
N THR A 112 -11.08 -17.61 -14.60
CA THR A 112 -10.42 -18.38 -15.63
C THR A 112 -11.41 -18.54 -16.78
N TYR A 113 -10.98 -18.20 -18.00
CA TYR A 113 -11.80 -18.35 -19.20
C TYR A 113 -11.21 -19.52 -20.00
N SER A 114 -11.98 -20.58 -20.23
CA SER A 114 -11.58 -21.63 -21.16
C SER A 114 -12.07 -21.29 -22.56
N LEU A 115 -11.14 -20.97 -23.46
CA LEU A 115 -11.44 -20.85 -24.90
C LEU A 115 -11.01 -22.17 -25.56
N GLY A 116 -11.96 -23.08 -25.73
CA GLY A 116 -11.68 -24.43 -26.22
C GLY A 116 -10.71 -25.18 -25.30
N PHE A 117 -9.51 -25.49 -25.79
CA PHE A 117 -8.47 -26.24 -25.06
C PHE A 117 -7.49 -25.37 -24.26
N VAL A 118 -7.59 -24.04 -24.34
CA VAL A 118 -6.65 -23.11 -23.67
C VAL A 118 -7.35 -22.38 -22.54
N THR A 119 -6.82 -22.49 -21.32
CA THR A 119 -7.27 -21.71 -20.16
C THR A 119 -6.59 -20.34 -20.17
N LEU A 120 -7.31 -19.31 -20.57
CA LEU A 120 -6.86 -17.93 -20.57
C LEU A 120 -7.17 -17.26 -19.22
N THR A 121 -6.11 -16.79 -18.58
CA THR A 121 -6.15 -15.95 -17.39
C THR A 121 -6.42 -14.49 -17.81
N PRO A 122 -7.08 -13.64 -17.01
CA PRO A 122 -7.27 -12.22 -17.30
C PRO A 122 -5.95 -11.44 -17.54
N HIS A 123 -4.81 -11.99 -17.11
CA HIS A 123 -3.47 -11.43 -17.37
C HIS A 123 -2.92 -11.80 -18.75
N ALA A 124 -3.49 -12.79 -19.45
CA ALA A 124 -3.02 -13.21 -20.76
C ALA A 124 -2.89 -12.04 -21.78
N PRO A 125 -3.90 -11.16 -21.96
CA PRO A 125 -3.76 -10.06 -22.92
C PRO A 125 -2.63 -9.10 -22.57
N THR A 126 -2.39 -8.80 -21.29
CA THR A 126 -1.31 -7.88 -20.88
C THR A 126 0.06 -8.50 -21.10
N TRP A 127 0.22 -9.81 -20.87
CA TRP A 127 1.45 -10.53 -21.22
C TRP A 127 1.70 -10.60 -22.72
N VAL A 128 0.66 -10.83 -23.53
CA VAL A 128 0.76 -10.83 -24.99
C VAL A 128 1.20 -9.46 -25.52
N LEU A 129 0.60 -8.37 -25.00
CA LEU A 129 0.99 -7.01 -25.36
C LEU A 129 2.44 -6.70 -24.98
N LEU A 130 2.89 -7.17 -23.82
CA LEU A 130 4.28 -7.00 -23.38
C LEU A 130 5.25 -7.78 -24.27
N VAL A 131 4.93 -9.02 -24.62
CA VAL A 131 5.74 -9.83 -25.53
C VAL A 131 5.81 -9.16 -26.90
N LEU A 132 4.69 -8.66 -27.42
CA LEU A 132 4.65 -7.92 -28.68
C LEU A 132 5.55 -6.67 -28.61
N LEU A 133 5.44 -5.86 -27.54
CA LEU A 133 6.31 -4.70 -27.34
C LEU A 133 7.79 -5.10 -27.27
N ALA A 134 8.11 -6.19 -26.57
CA ALA A 134 9.47 -6.70 -26.44
C ALA A 134 10.05 -7.17 -27.80
N LEU A 135 9.23 -7.81 -28.65
CA LEU A 135 9.64 -8.21 -30.00
C LEU A 135 9.86 -7.01 -30.92
N LEU A 136 9.05 -5.95 -30.77
CA LEU A 136 9.16 -4.76 -31.62
C LEU A 136 10.38 -3.90 -31.28
N THR A 137 10.77 -3.81 -30.00
CA THR A 137 11.81 -2.88 -29.56
C THR A 137 13.10 -3.58 -29.15
N SER A 138 13.05 -4.39 -28.08
CA SER A 138 14.19 -5.17 -27.59
C SER A 138 13.75 -6.11 -26.46
N PRO A 139 13.93 -7.44 -26.60
CA PRO A 139 13.60 -8.38 -25.54
C PRO A 139 14.55 -8.23 -24.34
N VAL A 140 15.78 -7.76 -24.55
CA VAL A 140 16.77 -7.57 -23.50
C VAL A 140 16.32 -6.50 -22.50
N LEU A 141 15.79 -5.37 -22.99
CA LEU A 141 15.27 -4.30 -22.13
C LEU A 141 14.05 -4.75 -21.34
N ALA A 142 13.19 -5.58 -21.92
CA ALA A 142 12.05 -6.16 -21.23
C ALA A 142 12.50 -7.09 -20.09
N VAL A 143 13.47 -7.98 -20.34
CA VAL A 143 14.05 -8.87 -19.31
C VAL A 143 14.73 -8.05 -18.21
N LEU A 144 15.48 -7.01 -18.55
CA LEU A 144 16.10 -6.10 -17.58
C LEU A 144 15.05 -5.36 -16.72
N GLY A 145 13.92 -4.97 -17.31
CA GLY A 145 12.79 -4.39 -16.57
C GLY A 145 12.18 -5.37 -15.56
N VAL A 146 11.94 -6.62 -15.98
CA VAL A 146 11.47 -7.69 -15.08
C VAL A 146 12.49 -7.94 -13.97
N LEU A 147 13.77 -8.03 -14.31
CA LEU A 147 14.85 -8.22 -13.34
C LEU A 147 14.93 -7.05 -12.35
N GLY A 148 14.78 -5.81 -12.82
CA GLY A 148 14.73 -4.62 -11.97
C GLY A 148 13.55 -4.65 -11.00
N ALA A 149 12.39 -5.13 -11.44
CA ALA A 149 11.23 -5.32 -10.56
C ALA A 149 11.42 -6.45 -9.53
N VAL A 150 12.06 -7.56 -9.93
CA VAL A 150 12.47 -8.63 -9.02
C VAL A 150 13.45 -8.10 -7.97
N LEU A 151 14.45 -7.32 -8.40
CA LEU A 151 15.47 -6.74 -7.53
C LEU A 151 14.86 -5.73 -6.54
N TYR A 152 13.94 -4.88 -7.01
CA TYR A 152 13.16 -3.96 -6.17
C TYR A 152 12.42 -4.71 -5.06
N ARG A 153 11.90 -5.91 -5.38
CA ARG A 153 11.22 -6.78 -4.40
C ARG A 153 12.19 -7.52 -3.48
N SER A 154 13.39 -7.87 -3.94
CA SER A 154 14.39 -8.62 -3.16
C SER A 154 14.83 -7.86 -1.89
N PRO A 155 14.97 -8.53 -0.72
CA PRO A 155 15.34 -7.87 0.55
C PRO A 155 16.74 -7.25 0.54
N LEU A 156 17.50 -7.44 -0.55
CA LEU A 156 18.89 -7.03 -0.69
C LEU A 156 19.09 -5.52 -0.78
N LEU A 157 18.07 -4.75 -1.20
CA LEU A 157 18.11 -3.29 -1.11
C LEU A 157 17.49 -2.83 0.22
N PRO A 158 18.30 -2.29 1.17
CA PRO A 158 17.83 -1.72 2.43
C PRO A 158 17.20 -0.34 2.18
N LEU A 159 16.14 -0.28 1.37
CA LEU A 159 15.37 0.94 1.21
C LEU A 159 14.45 1.09 2.43
N PRO A 160 14.50 2.21 3.18
CA PRO A 160 13.75 2.43 4.43
C PRO A 160 12.22 2.44 4.26
N LEU A 161 11.72 2.32 3.03
CA LEU A 161 10.29 2.33 2.68
C LEU A 161 9.67 0.92 2.65
N LYS A 162 10.46 -0.15 2.87
CA LYS A 162 10.07 -1.54 2.60
C LYS A 162 9.30 -2.23 3.74
N ARG A 163 8.38 -1.53 4.40
CA ARG A 163 7.40 -2.13 5.35
C ARG A 163 6.06 -2.44 4.70
N PHE A 164 6.02 -2.69 3.39
CA PHE A 164 4.79 -3.18 2.76
C PHE A 164 4.70 -4.70 2.97
N ARG A 165 3.98 -5.12 4.01
CA ARG A 165 3.49 -6.49 4.10
C ARG A 165 2.31 -6.59 3.13
N PRO A 166 2.38 -7.42 2.07
CA PRO A 166 1.18 -7.69 1.29
C PRO A 166 0.11 -8.25 2.25
N PRO A 167 -1.16 -7.83 2.15
CA PRO A 167 -2.24 -8.53 2.83
C PRO A 167 -2.18 -9.98 2.34
N LEU A 168 -2.02 -10.91 3.28
CA LEU A 168 -1.89 -12.33 2.97
C LEU A 168 -3.08 -12.78 2.09
N PRO A 169 -2.85 -13.58 1.04
CA PRO A 169 -3.93 -14.21 0.30
C PRO A 169 -4.62 -15.17 1.27
N PHE A 170 -5.85 -14.84 1.64
CA PHE A 170 -6.77 -15.69 2.38
C PHE A 170 -6.08 -16.53 3.47
N ALA A 171 -5.82 -15.91 4.63
CA ALA A 171 -5.95 -16.72 5.83
C ALA A 171 -7.36 -17.32 5.75
N PRO A 172 -7.54 -18.66 5.80
CA PRO A 172 -8.88 -19.22 5.93
C PRO A 172 -9.48 -18.48 7.12
N GLU A 173 -10.62 -17.83 6.90
CA GLU A 173 -11.40 -17.28 7.99
C GLU A 173 -11.66 -18.48 8.91
N THR A 174 -10.86 -18.62 9.97
CA THR A 174 -11.32 -19.34 11.15
C THR A 174 -12.68 -18.74 11.42
N PRO A 175 -13.77 -19.53 11.35
CA PRO A 175 -15.12 -19.00 11.35
C PRO A 175 -15.27 -18.10 12.57
N SER A 176 -15.24 -16.79 12.29
CA SER A 176 -15.46 -15.80 13.31
C SER A 176 -16.91 -15.98 13.70
N ILE A 177 -17.10 -16.58 14.87
CA ILE A 177 -18.39 -16.72 15.54
C ILE A 177 -19.17 -15.43 15.29
N PRO A 178 -20.34 -15.47 14.64
CA PRO A 178 -21.13 -14.27 14.44
C PRO A 178 -21.52 -13.77 15.83
N ARG A 179 -20.83 -12.73 16.31
CA ARG A 179 -21.32 -11.92 17.45
C ARG A 179 -22.57 -11.20 16.96
N SER A 180 -23.66 -11.95 17.03
CA SER A 180 -25.04 -11.51 16.96
C SER A 180 -25.23 -10.36 17.96
N ARG A 181 -24.99 -9.14 17.50
CA ARG A 181 -25.61 -7.94 18.07
C ARG A 181 -27.11 -8.07 17.81
N ARG A 182 -27.80 -8.77 18.72
CA ARG A 182 -29.23 -8.58 18.96
C ARG A 182 -29.40 -7.15 19.46
N ALA A 183 -29.62 -6.22 18.54
CA ALA A 183 -30.31 -4.98 18.84
C ALA A 183 -31.81 -5.31 18.93
N PHE A 184 -32.36 -5.26 20.13
CA PHE A 184 -33.80 -5.14 20.35
C PHE A 184 -34.21 -3.65 20.24
N PRO A 185 -35.41 -3.31 19.73
CA PRO A 185 -35.72 -1.93 19.30
C PRO A 185 -36.53 -1.07 20.29
N ALA A 186 -36.39 0.25 20.09
CA ALA A 186 -37.26 1.42 20.39
C ALA A 186 -37.27 2.04 21.81
N PRO A 187 -37.60 3.36 21.99
CA PRO A 187 -38.01 4.40 21.02
C PRO A 187 -37.21 5.74 21.05
N SER A 188 -37.32 6.51 19.97
CA SER A 188 -36.84 7.91 19.78
C SER A 188 -37.59 8.92 20.68
N PRO A 189 -37.04 10.10 21.06
CA PRO A 189 -36.81 11.21 20.10
C PRO A 189 -35.60 12.16 20.37
N SER A 190 -34.90 12.55 19.29
CA SER A 190 -34.22 13.87 19.04
C SER A 190 -33.12 14.39 20.00
N PRO A 191 -32.38 15.45 19.63
CA PRO A 191 -31.47 15.65 18.49
C PRO A 191 -30.00 15.80 18.97
N VAL A 192 -29.05 15.70 18.04
CA VAL A 192 -27.60 15.91 18.27
C VAL A 192 -27.32 17.32 18.82
N PRO A 193 -26.38 17.46 19.76
CA PRO A 193 -25.36 18.48 19.58
C PRO A 193 -23.94 17.94 19.82
N THR A 194 -23.08 18.26 18.87
CA THR A 194 -21.62 18.19 18.89
C THR A 194 -21.00 18.61 20.22
N THR A 195 -20.47 17.66 21.00
CA THR A 195 -19.59 17.96 22.15
C THR A 195 -18.65 16.80 22.42
N SER A 196 -17.39 16.90 21.97
CA SER A 196 -16.29 16.14 22.61
C SER A 196 -14.87 16.57 22.17
N THR A 197 -14.66 17.75 21.61
CA THR A 197 -13.28 18.31 21.48
C THR A 197 -12.64 18.50 22.85
N MET A 198 -13.45 18.75 23.88
CA MET A 198 -12.98 18.89 25.26
C MET A 198 -12.40 17.58 25.84
N ARG A 199 -12.91 16.40 25.44
CA ARG A 199 -12.29 15.11 25.86
C ARG A 199 -10.93 14.91 25.20
N GLU A 200 -10.76 15.31 23.95
CA GLU A 200 -9.50 15.16 23.23
C GLU A 200 -8.41 16.10 23.76
N TRP A 201 -8.80 17.33 24.14
CA TRP A 201 -7.91 18.26 24.86
C TRP A 201 -7.56 17.78 26.28
N VAL A 202 -8.51 17.21 27.02
CA VAL A 202 -8.24 16.60 28.34
C VAL A 202 -7.32 15.39 28.22
N THR A 203 -7.42 14.65 27.11
CA THR A 203 -6.53 13.52 26.81
C THR A 203 -5.11 13.99 26.43
N GLN A 204 -4.96 15.17 25.81
CA GLN A 204 -3.65 15.76 25.51
C GLN A 204 -2.97 16.43 26.71
N LEU A 205 -3.74 16.93 27.68
CA LEU A 205 -3.22 17.61 28.87
C LEU A 205 -2.82 16.66 30.00
N THR A 206 -3.14 15.36 29.88
CA THR A 206 -2.71 14.34 30.83
C THR A 206 -1.48 13.64 30.26
N PRO A 207 -0.24 14.06 30.59
CA PRO A 207 0.92 13.27 30.24
C PRO A 207 0.76 11.90 30.91
N ALA A 208 0.66 10.85 30.11
CA ALA A 208 0.70 9.48 30.58
C ALA A 208 2.06 9.25 31.23
N THR A 209 2.12 9.42 32.55
CA THR A 209 3.24 9.00 33.36
C THR A 209 3.42 7.49 33.11
N PRO A 210 4.56 7.04 32.58
CA PRO A 210 4.78 5.63 32.31
C PRO A 210 4.78 4.90 33.65
N GLY A 211 3.68 4.19 33.94
CA GLY A 211 3.53 3.42 35.18
C GLY A 211 2.18 3.54 35.88
N VAL A 212 1.30 4.50 35.52
CA VAL A 212 -0.02 4.62 36.18
C VAL A 212 -1.12 4.09 35.25
N ARG A 213 -1.44 2.79 35.41
CA ARG A 213 -2.62 2.18 34.78
C ARG A 213 -3.87 2.83 35.39
N ALA A 214 -4.73 3.44 34.58
CA ALA A 214 -6.07 3.80 35.01
C ALA A 214 -6.89 2.49 35.13
N PRO A 215 -7.24 2.02 36.35
CA PRO A 215 -7.90 0.72 36.50
C PRO A 215 -9.32 0.79 35.92
N PRO A 216 -9.74 -0.16 35.06
CA PRO A 216 -11.11 -0.21 34.58
C PRO A 216 -12.08 -0.48 35.74
N GLU A 217 -13.26 0.14 35.72
CA GLU A 217 -14.23 0.07 36.83
C GLU A 217 -14.63 -1.37 37.19
N GLU A 218 -14.61 -2.28 36.22
CA GLU A 218 -14.89 -3.71 36.41
C GLU A 218 -13.88 -4.38 37.36
N GLU A 219 -12.59 -4.05 37.25
CA GLU A 219 -11.54 -4.59 38.13
C GLU A 219 -11.69 -4.05 39.56
N ILE A 220 -12.10 -2.78 39.70
CA ILE A 220 -12.35 -2.16 41.00
C ILE A 220 -13.52 -2.86 41.68
N THR A 221 -14.64 -3.07 40.97
CA THR A 221 -15.81 -3.75 41.53
C THR A 221 -15.49 -5.20 41.91
N GLN A 222 -14.70 -5.89 41.10
CA GLN A 222 -14.30 -7.27 41.39
C GLN A 222 -13.44 -7.36 42.67
N VAL A 223 -12.44 -6.48 42.85
CA VAL A 223 -11.58 -6.51 44.05
C VAL A 223 -12.32 -5.99 45.29
N THR A 224 -13.18 -4.98 45.15
CA THR A 224 -14.04 -4.51 46.25
C THR A 224 -15.00 -5.60 46.73
N ASN A 225 -15.53 -6.44 45.84
CA ASN A 225 -16.36 -7.58 46.24
C ASN A 225 -15.58 -8.67 46.98
N MET A 226 -14.27 -8.79 46.73
CA MET A 226 -13.40 -9.74 47.44
C MET A 226 -12.96 -9.23 48.82
N PHE A 227 -12.92 -7.90 49.01
CA PHE A 227 -12.53 -7.25 50.25
C PHE A 227 -13.55 -6.17 50.66
N PRO A 228 -14.72 -6.55 51.16
CA PRO A 228 -15.79 -5.61 51.51
C PRO A 228 -15.43 -4.67 52.66
N ASP A 229 -14.45 -5.05 53.49
CA ASP A 229 -14.01 -4.28 54.67
C ASP A 229 -12.92 -3.25 54.35
N LEU A 230 -12.37 -3.25 53.13
CA LEU A 230 -11.30 -2.32 52.73
C LEU A 230 -11.86 -1.06 52.04
N PRO A 231 -11.33 0.13 52.35
CA PRO A 231 -11.74 1.35 51.68
C PRO A 231 -11.36 1.31 50.20
N ARG A 232 -12.28 1.75 49.33
CA ARG A 232 -12.14 1.73 47.86
C ARG A 232 -10.86 2.40 47.37
N GLU A 233 -10.37 3.41 48.08
CA GLU A 233 -9.13 4.12 47.75
C GLU A 233 -7.88 3.25 47.90
N ALA A 234 -7.84 2.36 48.90
CA ALA A 234 -6.75 1.41 49.08
C ALA A 234 -6.71 0.37 47.94
N VAL A 235 -7.89 -0.08 47.50
CA VAL A 235 -8.05 -0.99 46.36
C VAL A 235 -7.57 -0.33 45.06
N ILE A 236 -7.95 0.93 44.82
CA ILE A 236 -7.51 1.70 43.66
C ILE A 236 -5.99 1.92 43.68
N GLY A 237 -5.42 2.25 44.84
CA GLY A 237 -3.98 2.41 45.01
C GLY A 237 -3.19 1.12 44.75
N ALA A 238 -3.71 -0.03 45.16
CA ALA A 238 -3.11 -1.33 44.88
C ALA A 238 -3.19 -1.70 43.38
N LEU A 239 -4.34 -1.44 42.74
CA LEU A 239 -4.53 -1.68 41.30
C LEU A 239 -3.67 -0.76 40.42
N GLN A 240 -3.39 0.46 40.87
CA GLN A 240 -2.51 1.39 40.16
C GLN A 240 -1.03 1.00 40.23
N ARG A 241 -0.61 0.31 41.31
CA ARG A 241 0.78 -0.16 41.51
C ARG A 241 1.04 -1.55 40.95
N SER A 242 -0.02 -2.32 40.70
CA SER A 242 0.09 -3.72 40.28
C SER A 242 -0.25 -3.89 38.79
N PRO A 243 0.44 -4.80 38.09
CA PRO A 243 0.22 -5.01 36.67
C PRO A 243 -1.08 -5.75 36.37
N ASN A 244 -1.67 -6.49 37.33
CA ASN A 244 -2.86 -7.32 37.16
C ASN A 244 -3.63 -7.47 38.49
N VAL A 245 -4.92 -7.85 38.42
CA VAL A 245 -5.80 -8.07 39.59
C VAL A 245 -5.19 -9.03 40.62
N THR A 246 -4.58 -10.14 40.19
CA THR A 246 -3.94 -11.12 41.08
C THR A 246 -2.80 -10.50 41.89
N ALA A 247 -1.95 -9.70 41.24
CA ALA A 247 -0.86 -9.00 41.91
C ALA A 247 -1.38 -7.89 42.84
N ALA A 248 -2.51 -7.27 42.51
CA ALA A 248 -3.18 -6.30 43.39
C ALA A 248 -3.65 -6.97 44.69
N VAL A 249 -4.25 -8.15 44.57
CA VAL A 249 -4.71 -8.95 45.71
C VAL A 249 -3.53 -9.37 46.59
N ASP A 250 -2.43 -9.85 46.00
CA ASP A 250 -1.21 -10.17 46.75
C ASP A 250 -0.64 -8.95 47.49
N THR A 251 -0.64 -7.76 46.85
CA THR A 251 -0.21 -6.53 47.54
C THR A 251 -1.14 -6.13 48.69
N LEU A 252 -2.46 -6.33 48.56
CA LEU A 252 -3.43 -6.04 49.62
C LEU A 252 -3.30 -7.03 50.79
N LEU A 253 -3.04 -8.31 50.51
CA LEU A 253 -2.82 -9.35 51.52
C LEU A 253 -1.47 -9.20 52.23
N SER A 254 -0.43 -8.73 51.53
CA SER A 254 0.89 -8.47 52.14
C SER A 254 0.95 -7.18 52.95
N GLY A 255 -0.04 -6.29 52.79
CA GLY A 255 -0.11 -4.98 53.43
C GLY A 255 -1.06 -4.87 54.62
N SER A 256 -1.80 -5.95 54.94
CA SER A 256 -2.66 -6.08 56.13
C SER A 256 -1.90 -6.71 57.30
#